data_AF-A0A4P7QGL0-F1
#
_entry.id   AF-A0A4P7QGL0-F1
#
_cell.length_a   1.000
_cell.length_b   1.000
_cell.length_c   1.000
_cell.angle_alpha   90.00
_cell.angle_beta   90.00
_cell.angle_gamma   90.00
#
_symmetry.space_group_name_H-M   'P 1'
#
loop_
_entity.id
_entity.type
_entity.pdbx_description
1 polymer ?
#
loop_
_entity_poly.entity_id
_entity_poly.type
_entity_poly.pdbx_seq_one_letter_code
_entity_poly.pdbx_strand_id
1 'polypeptide(L)'
;MNAAPARPACSEPARSRSGTTAVPVIPAGIEVVVLEVSGMPTFVRPRIERAMVDCLVSESYLSIPGADPLEASWCTRWRRDAVSTRALALGVGGQRGGLSCREVLTGTPGEIEALRERVAALAERYGFNAGVREVR
;
A
#
# COMPACT_ATOMS: atom_id res chain seq x y z
N MET A 1 -45.41 -0.75 30.20
CA MET A 1 -44.95 -0.69 28.79
C MET A 1 -44.76 0.79 28.46
N ASN A 2 -43.55 1.32 28.59
CA ASN A 2 -43.26 2.73 28.31
C ASN A 2 -42.35 2.83 27.09
N ALA A 3 -42.83 3.53 26.06
CA ALA A 3 -42.15 3.77 24.79
C ALA A 3 -41.01 4.78 24.96
N ALA A 4 -39.87 4.51 24.35
CA ALA A 4 -38.73 5.43 24.27
C ALA A 4 -38.95 6.49 23.16
N PRO A 5 -38.52 7.75 23.34
CA PRO A 5 -38.66 8.78 22.30
C PRO A 5 -37.61 8.65 21.19
N ALA A 6 -38.02 8.96 19.96
CA ALA A 6 -37.21 8.94 18.74
C ALA A 6 -36.11 10.01 18.76
N ARG A 7 -34.93 9.66 18.21
CA ARG A 7 -33.77 10.55 18.07
C ARG A 7 -33.98 11.53 16.89
N PRO A 8 -33.56 12.80 17.01
CA PRO A 8 -33.64 13.76 15.89
C PRO A 8 -32.62 13.43 14.80
N ALA A 9 -33.04 13.59 13.54
CA ALA A 9 -32.22 13.42 12.35
C ALA A 9 -31.16 14.52 12.26
N CYS A 10 -29.89 14.15 12.12
CA CYS A 10 -28.82 15.06 11.74
C CYS A 10 -29.04 15.49 10.28
N SER A 11 -29.23 16.79 10.05
CA SER A 11 -29.23 17.37 8.71
C SER A 11 -27.79 17.52 8.22
N GLU A 12 -27.47 16.91 7.07
CA GLU A 12 -26.19 17.07 6.37
C GLU A 12 -26.09 18.46 5.71
N PRO A 13 -25.03 19.26 5.97
CA PRO A 13 -24.76 20.43 5.16
C PRO A 13 -24.15 20.03 3.81
N ALA A 14 -24.65 20.65 2.74
CA ALA A 14 -24.17 20.51 1.37
C ALA A 14 -22.67 20.83 1.26
N ARG A 15 -21.89 19.81 0.87
CA ARG A 15 -20.43 19.88 0.72
C ARG A 15 -20.07 20.58 -0.61
N SER A 16 -19.72 21.87 -0.55
CA SER A 16 -19.09 22.58 -1.67
C SER A 16 -17.70 21.97 -1.94
N ARG A 17 -17.54 21.39 -3.14
CA ARG A 17 -16.27 20.80 -3.60
C ARG A 17 -15.43 21.86 -4.29
N SER A 18 -14.38 22.31 -3.62
CA SER A 18 -13.25 22.99 -4.26
C SER A 18 -11.97 22.25 -3.86
N GLY A 19 -11.74 21.10 -4.50
CA GLY A 19 -10.45 20.40 -4.42
C GLY A 19 -9.56 20.91 -5.55
N THR A 20 -8.66 21.84 -5.24
CA THR A 20 -7.53 22.12 -6.14
C THR A 20 -6.60 20.91 -6.08
N THR A 21 -6.49 20.17 -7.19
CA THR A 21 -5.52 19.09 -7.35
C THR A 21 -4.12 19.70 -7.43
N ALA A 22 -3.45 19.87 -6.30
CA ALA A 22 -2.04 20.22 -6.28
C ALA A 22 -1.23 18.98 -6.70
N VAL A 23 -0.38 19.13 -7.72
CA VAL A 23 0.56 18.09 -8.15
C VAL A 23 1.75 18.08 -7.17
N PRO A 24 2.18 16.92 -6.65
CA PRO A 24 3.33 16.87 -5.75
C PRO A 24 4.60 17.30 -6.50
N VAL A 25 5.33 18.26 -5.92
CA VAL A 25 6.64 18.69 -6.43
C VAL A 25 7.70 17.77 -5.83
N ILE A 26 8.28 16.90 -6.65
CA ILE A 26 9.35 15.98 -6.23
C ILE A 26 10.71 16.68 -6.41
N PRO A 27 11.53 16.84 -5.35
CA PRO A 27 12.85 17.46 -5.47
C PRO A 27 13.81 16.68 -6.37
N ALA A 28 14.80 17.39 -6.93
CA ALA A 28 15.91 16.73 -7.62
C ALA A 28 16.68 15.82 -6.66
N GLY A 29 17.02 14.61 -7.11
CA GLY A 29 17.69 13.60 -6.27
C GLY A 29 16.74 12.72 -5.44
N ILE A 30 15.42 12.85 -5.63
CA ILE A 30 14.42 11.91 -5.12
C ILE A 30 13.90 11.07 -6.29
N GLU A 31 13.87 9.76 -6.09
CA GLU A 31 13.29 8.81 -7.03
C GLU A 31 11.83 8.51 -6.69
N VAL A 32 11.02 8.29 -7.73
CA VAL A 32 9.66 7.77 -7.60
C VAL A 32 9.64 6.34 -8.12
N VAL A 33 9.33 5.41 -7.23
CA VAL A 33 9.34 3.98 -7.53
C VAL A 33 8.03 3.32 -7.12
N VAL A 34 7.83 2.11 -7.59
CA VAL A 34 6.69 1.25 -7.24
C VAL A 34 7.24 0.00 -6.57
N LEU A 35 6.84 -0.22 -5.32
CA LEU A 35 6.94 -1.51 -4.67
C LEU A 35 5.82 -2.41 -5.18
N GLU A 36 6.20 -3.58 -5.69
CA GLU A 36 5.26 -4.62 -6.06
C GLU A 36 5.55 -5.89 -5.30
N VAL A 37 4.47 -6.51 -4.83
CA VAL A 37 4.50 -7.79 -4.10
C VAL A 37 3.36 -8.65 -4.63
N SER A 38 3.60 -9.94 -4.80
CA SER A 38 2.57 -10.94 -5.11
C SER A 38 2.93 -12.32 -4.56
N GLY A 39 1.91 -13.09 -4.17
CA GLY A 39 2.08 -14.43 -3.60
C GLY A 39 2.68 -14.43 -2.20
N MET A 40 2.77 -13.28 -1.51
CA MET A 40 3.49 -13.18 -0.24
C MET A 40 2.71 -13.85 0.90
N PRO A 41 3.32 -14.73 1.70
CA PRO A 41 2.66 -15.26 2.89
C PRO A 41 2.29 -14.15 3.87
N THR A 42 1.11 -14.24 4.49
CA THR A 42 0.58 -13.17 5.36
C THR A 42 1.49 -12.82 6.54
N PHE A 43 2.23 -13.79 7.07
CA PHE A 43 3.17 -13.58 8.18
C PHE A 43 4.46 -12.83 7.77
N VAL A 44 4.70 -12.64 6.47
CA VAL A 44 5.86 -11.90 5.95
C VAL A 44 5.57 -10.41 5.84
N ARG A 45 4.29 -9.99 5.79
CA ARG A 45 3.88 -8.58 5.71
C ARG A 45 4.63 -7.66 6.69
N PRO A 46 4.71 -7.97 8.00
CA PRO A 46 5.40 -7.09 8.94
C PRO A 46 6.89 -6.89 8.62
N ARG A 47 7.53 -7.84 7.92
CA ARG A 47 8.95 -7.74 7.53
C ARG A 47 9.14 -6.81 6.33
N ILE A 48 8.20 -6.78 5.39
CA ILE A 48 8.21 -5.81 4.30
C ILE A 48 7.96 -4.41 4.83
N GLU A 49 6.94 -4.23 5.68
CA GLU A 49 6.65 -2.94 6.31
C GLU A 49 7.85 -2.44 7.13
N ARG A 50 8.52 -3.35 7.86
CA ARG A 50 9.76 -3.04 8.58
C ARG A 50 10.90 -2.63 7.64
N ALA A 51 11.08 -3.32 6.51
CA ALA A 51 12.09 -2.94 5.52
C ALA A 51 11.82 -1.54 4.95
N MET A 52 10.55 -1.18 4.71
CA MET A 52 10.19 0.17 4.29
C MET A 52 10.59 1.21 5.34
N VAL A 53 10.28 0.96 6.62
CA VAL A 53 10.65 1.86 7.72
C VAL A 53 12.16 1.98 7.92
N ASP A 54 12.89 0.87 7.81
CA ASP A 54 14.34 0.86 8.05
C ASP A 54 15.13 1.45 6.88
N CYS A 55 14.62 1.36 5.64
CA CYS A 55 15.32 1.84 4.44
C CYS A 55 14.88 3.23 3.96
N LEU A 56 13.61 3.60 4.11
CA LEU A 56 13.07 4.89 3.66
C LEU A 56 13.04 5.88 4.83
N VAL A 57 14.18 6.52 5.10
CA VAL A 57 14.34 7.43 6.24
C VAL A 57 13.82 8.83 5.90
N SER A 58 13.93 9.23 4.62
CA SER A 58 13.43 10.50 4.10
C SER A 58 11.91 10.61 4.19
N GLU A 59 11.41 11.83 4.43
CA GLU A 59 9.97 12.09 4.39
C GLU A 59 9.39 11.78 3.00
N SER A 60 8.18 11.22 2.98
CA SER A 60 7.49 10.91 1.74
C SER A 60 6.98 12.19 1.08
N TYR A 61 7.31 12.37 -0.21
CA TYR A 61 6.84 13.50 -1.02
C TYR A 61 5.48 13.24 -1.69
N LEU A 62 4.84 12.12 -1.38
CA LEU A 62 3.52 11.74 -1.93
C LEU A 62 2.35 12.32 -1.14
N SER A 63 2.61 13.01 -0.02
CA SER A 63 1.56 13.62 0.78
C SER A 63 1.09 14.92 0.13
N ILE A 64 -0.18 14.98 -0.30
CA ILE A 64 -0.79 16.18 -0.89
C ILE A 64 -1.54 16.93 0.21
N PRO A 65 -1.12 18.15 0.60
CA PRO A 65 -1.87 18.96 1.55
C PRO A 65 -3.30 19.21 1.06
N GLY A 66 -4.30 18.92 1.90
CA GLY A 66 -5.72 19.08 1.55
C GLY A 66 -6.32 17.91 0.78
N ALA A 67 -5.58 16.82 0.54
CA ALA A 67 -6.17 15.56 0.07
C ALA A 67 -7.24 15.06 1.06
N ASP A 68 -8.33 14.52 0.52
CA ASP A 68 -9.37 13.89 1.34
C ASP A 68 -8.72 12.78 2.18
N PRO A 69 -8.81 12.83 3.52
CA PRO A 69 -8.34 11.77 4.41
C PRO A 69 -8.78 10.36 4.00
N LEU A 70 -9.96 10.23 3.38
CA LEU A 70 -10.51 8.95 2.93
C LEU A 70 -9.85 8.44 1.64
N GLU A 71 -9.31 9.36 0.82
CA GLU A 71 -8.62 9.04 -0.42
C GLU A 71 -7.08 9.00 -0.26
N ALA A 72 -6.55 9.55 0.83
CA ALA A 72 -5.13 9.55 1.13
C ALA A 72 -4.56 8.13 1.35
N SER A 73 -3.44 7.82 0.72
CA SER A 73 -2.73 6.54 0.91
C SER A 73 -1.72 6.63 2.07
N TRP A 74 -2.22 6.66 3.31
CA TRP A 74 -1.36 6.67 4.51
C TRP A 74 -0.73 5.32 4.83
N CYS A 75 -1.29 4.25 4.28
CA CYS A 75 -0.88 2.88 4.56
C CYS A 75 -0.80 2.09 3.26
N THR A 76 0.16 1.17 3.19
CA THR A 76 0.27 0.21 2.09
C THR A 76 -1.02 -0.59 1.95
N ARG A 77 -1.62 -0.55 0.75
CA ARG A 77 -2.87 -1.27 0.45
C ARG A 77 -2.60 -2.74 0.10
N TRP A 78 -2.57 -3.58 1.12
CA TRP A 78 -2.48 -5.03 0.96
C TRP A 78 -3.80 -5.63 0.47
N ARG A 79 -3.72 -6.45 -0.57
CA ARG A 79 -4.84 -7.24 -1.11
C ARG A 79 -4.53 -8.72 -0.99
N ARG A 80 -5.58 -9.55 -0.86
CA ARG A 80 -5.43 -11.00 -0.99
C ARG A 80 -5.40 -11.36 -2.46
N ASP A 81 -4.43 -12.18 -2.85
CA ASP A 81 -4.41 -12.79 -4.17
C ASP A 81 -5.59 -13.74 -4.31
N ALA A 82 -6.30 -13.62 -5.43
CA ALA A 82 -7.35 -14.55 -5.75
C ALA A 82 -6.74 -15.94 -5.91
N VAL A 83 -7.27 -16.92 -5.19
CA VAL A 83 -6.94 -18.32 -5.46
C VAL A 83 -7.45 -18.60 -6.86
N SER A 84 -6.57 -19.02 -7.78
CA SER A 84 -7.00 -19.29 -9.15
C SER A 84 -8.09 -20.37 -9.13
N THR A 85 -9.18 -20.14 -9.88
CA THR A 85 -10.29 -21.12 -10.02
C THR A 85 -9.78 -22.48 -10.50
N ARG A 86 -8.72 -22.48 -11.30
CA ARG A 86 -8.00 -23.68 -11.73
C ARG A 86 -7.30 -24.41 -10.57
N ALA A 87 -6.64 -23.71 -9.66
CA ALA A 87 -6.02 -24.33 -8.47
C ALA A 87 -7.06 -24.91 -7.51
N LEU A 88 -8.21 -24.25 -7.38
CA LEU A 88 -9.38 -24.78 -6.66
C LEU A 88 -9.91 -26.05 -7.33
N ALA A 89 -10.08 -26.04 -8.65
CA ALA A 89 -10.58 -27.17 -9.43
C ALA A 89 -9.64 -28.40 -9.40
N LEU A 90 -8.33 -28.18 -9.29
CA LEU A 90 -7.32 -29.25 -9.20
C LEU A 90 -7.17 -29.82 -7.77
N GLY A 91 -7.97 -29.38 -6.80
CA GLY A 91 -7.84 -29.84 -5.41
C GLY A 91 -6.50 -29.44 -4.77
N VAL A 92 -5.75 -28.51 -5.39
CA VAL A 92 -4.53 -27.92 -4.82
C VAL A 92 -4.95 -26.83 -3.82
N GLY A 93 -5.83 -27.19 -2.90
CA GLY A 93 -6.43 -26.33 -1.87
C GLY A 93 -5.46 -25.90 -0.77
N GLY A 94 -4.15 -26.04 -0.99
CA GLY A 94 -3.09 -25.61 -0.08
C GLY A 94 -2.54 -24.21 -0.35
N GLN A 95 -2.79 -23.65 -1.55
CA GLN A 95 -2.40 -22.28 -1.88
C GLN A 95 -3.40 -21.31 -1.24
N ARG A 96 -3.28 -21.10 0.07
CA ARG A 96 -3.93 -19.97 0.75
C ARG A 96 -3.45 -18.70 0.04
N GLY A 97 -4.37 -18.01 -0.62
CA GLY A 97 -4.07 -16.81 -1.42
C GLY A 97 -3.10 -15.89 -0.68
N GLY A 98 -1.98 -15.57 -1.34
CA GLY A 98 -0.95 -14.68 -0.81
C GLY A 98 -1.45 -13.26 -0.64
N LEU A 99 -0.59 -12.38 -0.16
CA LEU A 99 -0.79 -10.95 -0.19
C LEU A 99 -0.08 -10.37 -1.40
N SER A 100 -0.74 -9.40 -2.02
CA SER A 100 -0.16 -8.51 -3.01
C SER A 100 -0.32 -7.06 -2.62
N CYS A 101 0.59 -6.24 -3.14
CA CYS A 101 0.45 -4.79 -3.12
C CYS A 101 1.12 -4.18 -4.36
N ARG A 102 0.69 -2.96 -4.68
CA ARG A 102 1.35 -2.09 -5.63
C ARG A 102 1.31 -0.70 -5.03
N GLU A 103 2.45 -0.24 -4.51
CA GLU A 103 2.55 0.99 -3.73
C GLU A 103 3.58 1.92 -4.37
N VAL A 104 3.24 3.21 -4.52
CA VAL A 104 4.19 4.22 -5.00
C VAL A 104 4.97 4.72 -3.79
N LEU A 105 6.28 4.82 -3.92
CA LEU A 105 7.20 5.24 -2.87
C LEU A 105 8.14 6.32 -3.41
N THR A 106 8.65 7.13 -2.49
CA THR A 106 9.69 8.12 -2.77
C THR A 106 10.87 7.92 -1.83
N GLY A 107 12.07 8.15 -2.32
CA GLY A 107 13.29 8.11 -1.53
C GLY A 107 14.50 8.56 -2.33
N THR A 108 15.63 8.75 -1.68
CA THR A 108 16.91 8.95 -2.35
C THR A 108 17.36 7.66 -3.07
N PRO A 109 18.24 7.74 -4.08
CA PRO A 109 18.72 6.56 -4.79
C PRO A 109 19.31 5.48 -3.86
N GLY A 110 20.04 5.89 -2.82
CA GLY A 110 20.62 4.96 -1.84
C GLY A 110 19.58 4.26 -0.97
N GLU A 111 18.51 4.96 -0.58
CA GLU A 111 17.40 4.38 0.19
C GLU A 111 16.59 3.40 -0.67
N ILE A 112 16.33 3.75 -1.94
CA ILE A 112 15.64 2.88 -2.88
C ILE A 112 16.45 1.60 -3.15
N GLU A 113 17.76 1.73 -3.34
CA GLU A 113 18.62 0.56 -3.58
C GLU A 113 18.70 -0.35 -2.35
N ALA A 114 18.87 0.22 -1.15
CA ALA A 114 18.82 -0.55 0.09
C ALA A 114 17.48 -1.29 0.26
N LEU A 115 16.36 -0.64 -0.10
CA LEU A 115 15.04 -1.28 -0.07
C LEU A 115 14.92 -2.40 -1.11
N ARG A 116 15.44 -2.21 -2.34
CA ARG A 116 15.47 -3.25 -3.39
C ARG A 116 16.16 -4.50 -2.89
N GLU A 117 17.37 -4.37 -2.36
CA GLU A 117 18.15 -5.49 -1.84
C GLU A 117 17.40 -6.21 -0.70
N ARG A 118 16.84 -5.44 0.24
CA ARG A 118 16.12 -6.00 1.39
C ARG A 118 14.85 -6.74 1.00
N VAL A 119 14.08 -6.20 0.05
CA VAL A 119 12.86 -6.83 -0.47
C VAL A 119 13.18 -8.07 -1.29
N ALA A 120 14.21 -8.02 -2.14
CA ALA A 120 14.67 -9.17 -2.92
C ALA A 120 15.10 -10.33 -2.00
N ALA A 121 15.88 -10.05 -0.96
CA ALA A 121 16.30 -11.06 0.01
C ALA A 121 15.11 -11.69 0.77
N LEU A 122 14.05 -10.92 1.06
CA LEU A 122 12.83 -11.46 1.65
C LEU A 122 12.06 -12.33 0.65
N ALA A 123 11.91 -11.88 -0.60
CA ALA A 123 11.24 -12.60 -1.67
C ALA A 123 11.87 -13.98 -1.91
N GLU A 124 13.20 -14.03 -2.02
CA GLU A 124 13.97 -15.26 -2.17
C GLU A 124 13.78 -16.17 -0.94
N ARG A 125 13.98 -15.64 0.26
CA ARG A 125 13.93 -16.41 1.51
C ARG A 125 12.58 -17.07 1.75
N TYR A 126 11.48 -16.42 1.40
CA TYR A 126 10.12 -16.89 1.68
C TYR A 126 9.36 -17.37 0.44
N GLY A 127 9.99 -17.39 -0.74
CA GLY A 127 9.43 -17.94 -1.97
C GLY A 127 8.22 -17.18 -2.51
N PHE A 128 8.29 -15.84 -2.54
CA PHE A 128 7.27 -14.99 -3.17
C PHE A 128 7.90 -14.04 -4.20
N ASN A 129 7.08 -13.31 -4.95
CA ASN A 129 7.57 -12.32 -5.91
C ASN A 129 7.45 -10.92 -5.31
N ALA A 130 8.57 -10.19 -5.29
CA ALA A 130 8.55 -8.77 -5.01
C ALA A 130 9.71 -8.04 -5.69
N GLY A 131 9.51 -6.73 -5.90
CA GLY A 131 10.55 -5.84 -6.43
C GLY A 131 10.17 -4.38 -6.29
N VAL A 132 11.16 -3.51 -6.46
CA VAL A 132 10.98 -2.05 -6.45
C VAL A 132 11.48 -1.50 -7.79
N ARG A 133 10.56 -0.91 -8.56
CA ARG A 133 10.79 -0.51 -9.95
C ARG A 133 10.45 0.95 -10.21
N GLU A 134 11.18 1.61 -11.08
CA GLU A 134 10.91 2.99 -11.48
C GLU A 134 9.53 3.16 -12.14
N VAL A 135 8.90 4.32 -11.94
CA VAL A 135 7.71 4.72 -12.71
C VAL A 135 8.19 5.28 -14.04
N ARG A 136 8.03 4.53 -15.12
CA ARG A 136 8.22 5.03 -16.50
C ARG A 136 6.91 5.48 -17.11
#